data_AF-A0A3A8YY86-F1
#
_entry.id   AF-A0A3A8YY86-F1
#
_cell.length_a   1.000
_cell.length_b   1.000
_cell.length_c   1.000
_cell.angle_alpha   90.00
_cell.angle_beta   90.00
_cell.angle_gamma   90.00
#
_symmetry.space_group_name_H-M   'P 1'
#
loop_
_entity.id
_entity.type
_entity.pdbx_description
1 polymer ?
#
loop_
_entity_poly.entity_id
_entity_poly.type
_entity_poly.pdbx_seq_one_letter_code
_entity_poly.pdbx_strand_id
1 'polypeptide(L)'
;MIVIQTTLDRRAMTALARAVRKTLRRGRNGPVRMLAWFVVLLESFLTAVYLRGGQEGWQTNVLLGLIMLVCILGEDWANGLVALRQISPDCREVNATFQEDNTFVCRSQAGEEWRLYQQIKIGVEMADWFILLLEGGRGQVFSKEGFTWGTPEEFRARIQEKTGLKILKMR
;
A
#
# COMPACT_ATOMS: atom_id res chain seq x y z
N MET A 1 -21.90 5.03 -16.48
CA MET A 1 -20.49 4.80 -16.90
C MET A 1 -19.59 5.99 -16.55
N ILE A 2 -18.77 5.97 -15.51
CA ILE A 2 -17.92 7.13 -15.14
C ILE A 2 -16.60 7.08 -15.92
N VAL A 3 -16.16 8.21 -16.49
CA VAL A 3 -14.90 8.31 -17.25
C VAL A 3 -14.02 9.40 -16.64
N ILE A 4 -12.80 9.03 -16.26
CA ILE A 4 -11.82 9.93 -15.66
C ILE A 4 -10.55 9.89 -16.50
N GLN A 5 -10.13 11.04 -17.00
CA GLN A 5 -8.83 11.24 -17.63
C GLN A 5 -7.88 11.84 -16.62
N THR A 6 -6.83 11.12 -16.27
CA THR A 6 -5.84 11.60 -15.31
C THR A 6 -4.47 11.64 -15.95
N THR A 7 -3.86 12.81 -15.96
CA THR A 7 -2.44 12.96 -16.26
C THR A 7 -1.64 12.68 -14.99
N LEU A 8 -0.74 11.69 -15.05
CA LEU A 8 0.15 11.42 -13.92
C LEU A 8 1.30 12.42 -13.92
N ASP A 9 1.07 13.54 -13.24
CA ASP A 9 2.12 14.52 -12.94
C ASP A 9 2.90 14.13 -11.67
N ARG A 10 4.07 14.74 -11.46
CA ARG A 10 4.93 14.56 -10.27
C ARG A 10 4.17 14.81 -8.97
N ARG A 11 3.19 15.72 -8.98
CA ARG A 11 2.29 16.01 -7.85
C ARG A 11 1.38 14.82 -7.53
N ALA A 12 0.78 14.19 -8.54
CA ALA A 12 -0.08 13.01 -8.39
C ALA A 12 0.72 11.83 -7.81
N MET A 13 1.94 11.61 -8.30
CA MET A 13 2.85 10.58 -7.78
C MET A 13 3.26 10.85 -6.32
N THR A 14 3.46 12.12 -5.96
CA THR A 14 3.80 12.50 -4.57
C THR A 14 2.60 12.28 -3.63
N ALA A 15 1.39 12.63 -4.08
CA ALA A 15 0.14 12.38 -3.36
C ALA A 15 -0.09 10.88 -3.14
N LEU A 16 0.10 10.07 -4.19
CA LEU A 16 0.03 8.62 -4.13
C LEU A 16 1.04 8.04 -3.14
N ALA A 17 2.32 8.43 -3.23
CA ALA A 17 3.36 8.01 -2.30
C ALA A 17 3.05 8.38 -0.83
N ARG A 18 2.36 9.50 -0.61
CA ARG A 18 1.92 9.95 0.72
C ARG A 18 0.75 9.12 1.24
N ALA A 19 -0.23 8.82 0.38
CA ALA A 19 -1.35 7.93 0.71
C ALA A 19 -0.84 6.53 1.06
N VAL A 20 -0.08 5.92 0.16
CA VAL A 20 0.59 4.61 0.32
C VAL A 20 1.31 4.54 1.66
N ARG A 21 2.23 5.47 1.95
CA ARG A 21 2.97 5.47 3.22
C ARG A 21 2.08 5.48 4.46
N LYS A 22 0.94 6.16 4.40
CA LYS A 22 0.05 6.34 5.55
C LYS A 22 -1.05 5.27 5.63
N THR A 23 -1.37 4.58 4.54
CA THR A 23 -2.33 3.47 4.50
C THR A 23 -1.68 2.09 4.61
N LEU A 24 -0.50 1.88 4.02
CA LEU A 24 0.23 0.61 4.07
C LEU A 24 0.91 0.33 5.41
N ARG A 25 0.93 1.30 6.35
CA ARG A 25 1.43 1.04 7.72
C ARG A 25 0.57 0.01 8.47
N ARG A 26 -0.55 -0.45 7.91
CA ARG A 26 -1.38 -1.52 8.48
C ARG A 26 -1.01 -2.87 7.85
N GLY A 27 0.12 -3.38 8.33
CA GLY A 27 0.79 -4.57 7.83
C GLY A 27 -0.04 -5.84 7.87
N ARG A 28 0.08 -6.62 6.79
CA ARG A 28 -0.59 -7.90 6.51
C ARG A 28 0.29 -9.12 6.88
N ASN A 29 1.25 -8.99 7.80
CA ASN A 29 2.17 -10.10 8.17
C ASN A 29 2.16 -10.40 9.68
N GLY A 30 0.99 -10.35 10.32
CA GLY A 30 0.83 -10.56 11.78
C GLY A 30 1.51 -11.83 12.33
N PRO A 31 1.31 -13.02 11.73
CA PRO A 31 1.87 -14.27 12.25
C PRO A 31 3.39 -14.38 12.11
N VAL A 32 3.95 -14.01 10.96
CA VAL A 32 5.40 -14.05 10.70
C VAL A 32 6.12 -13.07 11.62
N ARG A 33 5.57 -11.86 11.78
CA ARG A 33 6.13 -10.85 12.68
C ARG A 33 6.05 -11.30 14.15
N MET A 34 4.96 -11.98 14.55
CA MET A 34 4.82 -12.54 15.88
C MET A 34 5.90 -13.62 16.15
N LEU A 35 6.12 -14.54 15.20
CA LEU A 35 7.18 -15.54 15.31
C LEU A 35 8.57 -14.89 15.39
N ALA A 36 8.83 -13.88 14.57
CA ALA A 36 10.12 -13.19 14.57
C ALA A 36 10.38 -12.45 15.90
N TRP A 37 9.37 -11.79 16.48
CA TRP A 37 9.48 -11.19 17.82
C TRP A 37 9.67 -12.24 18.92
N PHE A 38 9.04 -13.41 18.80
CA PHE A 38 9.24 -14.51 19.74
C PHE A 38 10.69 -14.99 19.76
N VAL A 39 11.32 -15.14 18.57
CA VAL A 39 12.73 -15.52 18.48
C VAL A 39 13.63 -14.44 19.10
N VAL A 40 13.37 -13.16 18.82
CA VAL A 40 14.13 -12.05 19.45
C VAL A 40 14.03 -12.09 20.98
N LEU A 41 12.84 -12.37 21.52
CA LEU A 41 12.64 -12.52 22.97
C LEU A 41 13.41 -13.72 23.52
N LEU A 42 13.39 -14.86 22.82
CA LEU A 42 14.10 -16.06 23.22
C LEU A 42 15.62 -15.85 23.26
N GLU A 43 16.19 -15.22 22.21
CA GLU A 43 17.61 -14.86 22.14
C GLU A 43 18.00 -13.88 23.26
N SER A 44 17.16 -12.90 23.56
CA SER A 44 17.39 -11.95 24.64
C SER A 44 17.36 -12.61 26.03
N PHE A 45 16.46 -13.58 26.22
CA PHE A 45 16.35 -14.36 27.45
C PHE A 45 17.58 -15.26 27.63
N LEU A 46 17.99 -15.97 26.58
CA LEU A 46 19.22 -16.77 26.59
C LEU A 46 20.42 -15.88 26.92
N THR A 47 20.57 -14.74 26.26
CA THR A 47 21.63 -13.75 26.56
C THR A 47 21.66 -13.37 28.04
N ALA A 48 20.50 -13.08 28.63
CA ALA A 48 20.41 -12.73 30.06
C ALA A 48 20.79 -13.89 30.98
N VAL A 49 20.44 -15.13 30.63
CA VAL A 49 20.83 -16.34 31.36
C VAL A 49 22.34 -16.57 31.29
N TYR A 50 22.95 -16.42 30.10
CA TYR A 50 24.40 -16.55 29.92
C TYR A 50 25.18 -15.49 30.71
N LEU A 51 24.73 -14.23 30.68
CA LEU A 51 25.31 -13.13 31.48
C LEU A 51 25.22 -13.41 32.98
N ARG A 52 24.07 -13.90 33.46
CA ARG A 52 23.86 -14.21 34.88
C ARG A 52 24.64 -15.45 35.33
N GLY A 53 24.86 -16.39 34.42
CA GLY A 53 25.66 -17.60 34.66
C GLY A 53 27.16 -17.42 34.49
N GLY A 54 27.65 -16.23 34.07
CA GLY A 54 29.07 -15.96 33.85
C GLY A 54 29.69 -16.77 32.70
N GLN A 55 28.86 -17.27 31.77
CA GLN A 55 29.28 -18.14 30.68
C GLN A 55 29.61 -17.31 29.42
N GLU A 56 30.63 -17.74 28.68
CA GLU A 56 30.95 -17.15 27.37
C GLU A 56 29.94 -17.61 26.29
N GLY A 57 29.75 -16.81 25.24
CA GLY A 57 28.80 -17.11 24.15
C GLY A 57 27.56 -16.20 24.08
N TRP A 58 27.36 -15.29 25.04
CA TRP A 58 26.28 -14.29 25.00
C TRP A 58 26.35 -13.37 23.76
N GLN A 59 27.55 -13.14 23.23
CA GLN A 59 27.79 -12.31 22.03
C GLN A 59 27.09 -12.88 20.79
N THR A 60 27.05 -14.21 20.65
CA THR A 60 26.41 -14.89 19.51
C THR A 60 24.89 -14.68 19.52
N ASN A 61 24.25 -14.82 20.69
CA ASN A 61 22.81 -14.60 20.84
C ASN A 61 22.43 -13.13 20.59
N VAL A 62 23.26 -12.18 21.05
CA VAL A 62 23.09 -10.75 20.75
C VAL A 62 23.20 -10.47 19.25
N LEU A 63 24.21 -11.03 18.58
CA LEU A 63 24.41 -10.85 17.15
C LEU A 63 23.24 -11.41 16.34
N LEU A 64 22.78 -12.62 16.68
CA LEU A 64 21.64 -13.26 16.01
C LEU A 64 20.34 -12.47 16.24
N GLY A 65 20.10 -12.03 17.47
CA GLY A 65 18.97 -11.18 17.82
C GLY A 65 18.98 -9.87 17.05
N LEU A 66 20.15 -9.24 16.89
CA LEU A 66 20.30 -7.98 16.14
C LEU A 66 20.06 -8.18 14.64
N ILE A 67 20.58 -9.25 14.04
CA ILE A 67 20.32 -9.59 12.63
C ILE A 67 18.82 -9.81 12.40
N MET A 68 18.16 -10.56 13.26
CA MET A 68 16.70 -10.77 13.20
C MET A 68 15.93 -9.45 13.30
N LEU A 69 16.35 -8.55 14.19
CA LEU A 69 15.73 -7.24 14.36
C LEU A 69 15.87 -6.38 13.09
N VAL A 70 17.05 -6.41 12.46
CA VAL A 70 17.28 -5.73 11.18
C VAL A 70 16.42 -6.34 10.07
N CYS A 71 16.27 -7.66 10.01
CA CYS A 71 15.40 -8.32 9.02
C CYS A 71 13.92 -7.90 9.21
N ILE A 72 13.41 -7.87 10.45
CA ILE A 72 12.02 -7.47 10.74
C ILE A 72 11.76 -6.02 10.33
N LEU A 73 12.66 -5.10 10.72
CA LEU A 73 12.50 -3.67 10.41
C LEU A 73 12.78 -3.36 8.93
N GLY A 74 13.73 -4.08 8.33
CA GLY A 74 14.11 -3.96 6.94
C GLY A 74 13.06 -4.50 5.96
N GLU A 75 12.37 -5.59 6.32
CA GLU A 75 11.28 -6.15 5.52
C GLU A 75 10.14 -5.14 5.36
N ASP A 76 9.73 -4.45 6.43
CA ASP A 76 8.68 -3.45 6.38
C ASP A 76 9.07 -2.26 5.47
N TRP A 77 10.34 -1.83 5.52
CA TRP A 77 10.85 -0.75 4.66
C TRP A 77 11.00 -1.19 3.21
N ALA A 78 11.55 -2.37 2.96
CA ALA A 78 11.75 -2.93 1.63
C ALA A 78 10.42 -3.23 0.93
N ASN A 79 9.46 -3.83 1.62
CA ASN A 79 8.12 -4.08 1.09
C ASN A 79 7.38 -2.78 0.79
N GLY A 80 7.51 -1.76 1.66
CA GLY A 80 6.97 -0.44 1.40
C GLY A 80 7.60 0.23 0.17
N LEU A 81 8.92 0.12 0.02
CA LEU A 81 9.67 0.68 -1.11
C LEU A 81 9.39 -0.05 -2.43
N VAL A 82 9.25 -1.38 -2.40
CA VAL A 82 8.88 -2.20 -3.56
C VAL A 82 7.44 -1.89 -4.00
N ALA A 83 6.50 -1.77 -3.06
CA ALA A 83 5.14 -1.32 -3.38
C ALA A 83 5.13 0.07 -4.03
N LEU A 84 6.00 0.97 -3.57
CA LEU A 84 6.22 2.29 -4.18
C LEU A 84 6.80 2.21 -5.60
N ARG A 85 7.72 1.26 -5.85
CA ARG A 85 8.35 1.06 -7.17
C ARG A 85 7.47 0.31 -8.17
N GLN A 86 6.55 -0.52 -7.71
CA GLN A 86 5.58 -1.23 -8.57
C GLN A 86 4.48 -0.31 -9.13
N ILE A 87 4.42 0.93 -8.66
CA ILE A 87 3.63 1.98 -9.30
C ILE A 87 4.44 2.42 -10.53
N SER A 88 4.27 1.70 -11.65
CA SER A 88 4.97 2.03 -12.89
C SER A 88 4.82 3.52 -13.20
N PRO A 89 5.93 4.28 -13.29
CA PRO A 89 5.91 5.71 -13.61
C PRO A 89 5.51 6.00 -15.07
N ASP A 90 5.29 4.96 -15.88
CA ASP A 90 5.12 5.07 -17.34
C ASP A 90 3.66 5.30 -17.79
N CYS A 91 2.74 5.50 -16.86
CA CYS A 91 1.35 5.77 -17.17
C CYS A 91 1.10 7.29 -17.24
N ARG A 92 1.68 7.99 -18.22
CA ARG A 92 1.61 9.46 -18.29
C ARG A 92 0.17 9.99 -18.45
N GLU A 93 -0.71 9.21 -19.07
CA GLU A 93 -2.14 9.45 -19.22
C GLU A 93 -2.90 8.15 -18.93
N VAL A 94 -3.78 8.17 -17.92
CA VAL A 94 -4.66 7.05 -17.58
C VAL A 94 -6.09 7.48 -17.81
N ASN A 95 -6.73 6.87 -18.80
CA ASN A 95 -8.15 6.97 -19.04
C ASN A 95 -8.81 5.80 -18.31
N ALA A 96 -9.47 6.09 -17.19
CA ALA A 96 -10.16 5.10 -16.39
C ALA A 96 -11.66 5.15 -16.67
N THR A 97 -12.21 4.03 -17.11
CA THR A 97 -13.63 3.85 -17.36
C THR A 97 -14.20 2.89 -16.34
N PHE A 98 -15.07 3.41 -15.48
CA PHE A 98 -15.77 2.68 -14.44
C PHE A 98 -17.13 2.23 -15.00
N GLN A 99 -17.24 0.93 -15.30
CA GLN A 99 -18.47 0.32 -15.78
C GLN A 99 -19.37 -0.10 -14.61
N GLU A 100 -20.64 -0.38 -14.90
CA GLU A 100 -21.64 -0.80 -13.92
C GLU A 100 -21.51 -2.29 -13.53
N ASP A 101 -20.90 -3.09 -14.41
CA ASP A 101 -20.67 -4.54 -14.29
C ASP A 101 -19.50 -4.92 -13.36
N ASN A 102 -19.38 -4.21 -12.24
CA ASN A 102 -18.40 -4.48 -11.19
C ASN A 102 -16.93 -4.58 -11.69
N THR A 103 -16.65 -3.98 -12.84
CA THR A 103 -15.34 -3.90 -13.50
C THR A 103 -15.03 -2.46 -13.88
N PHE A 104 -13.75 -2.12 -13.83
CA PHE A 104 -13.25 -0.87 -14.35
C PHE A 104 -12.04 -1.14 -15.23
N VAL A 105 -11.92 -0.35 -16.29
CA VAL A 105 -10.85 -0.46 -17.28
C VAL A 105 -9.94 0.72 -17.11
N CYS A 106 -8.65 0.46 -16.90
CA CYS A 106 -7.63 1.50 -16.95
C CYS A 106 -6.90 1.38 -18.28
N ARG A 107 -7.09 2.37 -19.14
CA ARG A 107 -6.35 2.51 -20.38
C ARG A 107 -5.18 3.44 -20.14
N SER A 108 -3.97 2.94 -20.37
CA SER A 108 -2.75 3.73 -20.38
C SER A 108 -2.02 3.56 -21.72
N GLN A 109 -0.95 4.31 -21.94
CA GLN A 109 -0.09 4.09 -23.11
C GLN A 109 0.51 2.67 -23.17
N ALA A 110 0.59 1.98 -22.03
CA ALA A 110 1.09 0.61 -21.93
C ALA A 110 0.02 -0.46 -22.25
N GLY A 111 -1.26 -0.09 -22.40
CA GLY A 111 -2.34 -1.00 -22.76
C GLY A 111 -3.62 -0.83 -21.93
N GLU A 112 -4.60 -1.68 -22.21
CA GLU A 112 -5.86 -1.78 -21.48
C GLU A 112 -5.76 -2.83 -20.37
N GLU A 113 -5.99 -2.42 -19.13
CA GLU A 113 -6.09 -3.34 -17.99
C GLU A 113 -7.51 -3.38 -17.44
N TRP A 114 -8.12 -4.57 -17.48
CA TRP A 114 -9.41 -4.85 -16.86
C TRP A 114 -9.22 -5.24 -15.41
N ARG A 115 -9.91 -4.56 -14.50
CA ARG A 115 -9.82 -4.81 -13.06
C ARG A 115 -11.19 -4.86 -12.42
N LEU A 116 -11.28 -5.61 -11.33
CA LEU A 116 -12.53 -5.80 -10.57
C LEU A 116 -12.57 -4.81 -9.40
N TYR A 117 -13.75 -4.28 -9.09
CA TYR A 117 -13.91 -3.38 -7.93
C TYR A 117 -13.52 -4.07 -6.61
N GLN A 118 -13.75 -5.39 -6.50
CA GLN A 118 -13.39 -6.17 -5.31
C GLN A 118 -11.87 -6.19 -5.03
N GLN A 119 -11.03 -5.91 -6.04
CA GLN A 119 -9.59 -5.80 -5.83
C GLN A 119 -9.21 -4.52 -5.08
N ILE A 120 -10.10 -3.52 -5.00
CA ILE A 120 -9.85 -2.29 -4.24
C ILE A 120 -9.92 -2.62 -2.75
N LYS A 121 -8.83 -2.39 -2.01
CA LYS A 121 -8.79 -2.58 -0.55
C LYS A 121 -8.93 -1.29 0.23
N ILE A 122 -8.40 -0.18 -0.30
CA ILE A 122 -8.43 1.11 0.38
C ILE A 122 -8.68 2.21 -0.65
N GLY A 123 -9.67 3.05 -0.37
CA GLY A 123 -9.86 4.33 -1.07
C GLY A 123 -9.40 5.48 -0.17
N VAL A 124 -8.57 6.37 -0.70
CA VAL A 124 -8.17 7.62 -0.06
C VAL A 124 -8.59 8.77 -0.94
N GLU A 125 -9.17 9.79 -0.33
CA GLU A 125 -9.49 11.04 -1.00
C GLU A 125 -8.61 12.15 -0.46
N MET A 126 -7.90 12.84 -1.34
CA MET A 126 -7.17 14.08 -1.07
C MET A 126 -7.95 15.27 -1.66
N ALA A 127 -7.46 16.50 -1.43
CA ALA A 127 -8.08 17.72 -1.96
C ALA A 127 -8.35 17.62 -3.46
N ASP A 128 -7.31 17.31 -4.25
CA ASP A 128 -7.37 17.34 -5.72
C ASP A 128 -7.37 15.93 -6.35
N TRP A 129 -7.15 14.88 -5.56
CA TRP A 129 -6.90 13.52 -6.06
C TRP A 129 -7.71 12.45 -5.32
N PHE A 130 -8.17 11.43 -6.03
CA PHE A 130 -8.62 10.16 -5.46
C PHE A 130 -7.54 9.10 -5.66
N ILE A 131 -7.27 8.31 -4.64
CA ILE A 131 -6.24 7.27 -4.65
C ILE A 131 -6.91 5.95 -4.28
N LEU A 132 -6.83 4.97 -5.16
CA LEU A 132 -7.31 3.61 -4.91
C LEU A 132 -6.11 2.67 -4.78
N LEU A 133 -6.08 1.91 -3.69
CA LEU A 133 -5.08 0.89 -3.45
C LEU A 133 -5.72 -0.47 -3.69
N LEU A 134 -5.17 -1.19 -4.65
CA LEU A 134 -5.60 -2.51 -5.02
C LEU A 134 -4.84 -3.59 -4.24
N GLU A 135 -5.41 -4.79 -4.25
CA GLU A 135 -4.75 -6.01 -3.81
C GLU A 135 -3.46 -6.23 -4.62
N GLY A 136 -2.38 -6.58 -3.91
CA GLY A 136 -1.04 -6.70 -4.49
C GLY A 136 -0.20 -5.42 -4.44
N GLY A 137 -0.65 -4.37 -3.74
CA GLY A 137 0.17 -3.17 -3.50
C GLY A 137 0.19 -2.17 -4.65
N ARG A 138 -0.59 -2.42 -5.71
CA ARG A 138 -0.73 -1.51 -6.85
C ARG A 138 -1.65 -0.35 -6.46
N GLY A 139 -1.13 0.87 -6.49
CA GLY A 139 -1.90 2.09 -6.28
C GLY A 139 -2.23 2.79 -7.59
N GLN A 140 -3.44 3.32 -7.71
CA GLN A 140 -3.87 4.18 -8.82
C GLN A 140 -4.34 5.53 -8.28
N VAL A 141 -4.03 6.59 -9.03
CA VAL A 141 -4.41 7.97 -8.71
C VAL A 141 -5.30 8.52 -9.81
N PHE A 142 -6.35 9.24 -9.42
CA PHE A 142 -7.35 9.83 -10.29
C PHE A 142 -7.51 11.31 -9.93
N SER A 143 -7.46 12.20 -10.93
CA SER A 143 -7.69 13.63 -10.72
C SER A 143 -9.17 13.93 -10.56
N LYS A 144 -9.53 14.83 -9.62
CA LYS A 144 -10.91 15.34 -9.50
C LYS A 144 -11.31 16.28 -10.63
N GLU A 145 -10.35 16.95 -11.25
CA GLU A 145 -10.58 17.82 -12.40
C GLU A 145 -10.67 17.02 -13.71
N GLY A 146 -10.22 15.76 -13.69
CA GLY A 146 -10.16 14.86 -14.84
C GLY A 146 -11.48 14.18 -15.20
N PHE A 147 -12.60 14.52 -14.57
CA PHE A 147 -13.88 13.88 -14.82
C PHE A 147 -14.46 14.34 -16.16
N THR A 148 -14.41 13.47 -17.17
CA THR A 148 -15.04 13.71 -18.47
C THR A 148 -16.51 13.28 -18.46
N TRP A 149 -16.85 12.28 -17.65
CA TRP A 149 -18.23 11.81 -17.49
C TRP A 149 -18.51 11.35 -16.06
N GLY A 150 -19.58 11.88 -15.47
CA GLY A 150 -19.96 11.67 -14.07
C GLY A 150 -19.32 12.68 -13.12
N THR A 151 -19.78 12.70 -11.87
CA THR A 151 -19.27 13.63 -10.85
C THR A 151 -18.33 12.94 -9.83
N PRO A 152 -17.43 13.70 -9.18
CA PRO A 152 -16.62 13.19 -8.05
C PRO A 152 -17.44 12.56 -6.92
N GLU A 153 -18.67 13.06 -6.73
CA GLU A 153 -19.60 12.59 -5.70
C GLU A 153 -20.24 11.25 -6.09
N GLU A 154 -20.68 11.13 -7.34
CA GLU A 154 -21.16 9.86 -7.92
C GLU A 154 -20.08 8.79 -7.87
N PHE A 155 -18.83 9.16 -8.14
CA PHE A 155 -17.70 8.25 -8.03
C PHE A 155 -17.49 7.78 -6.59
N ARG A 156 -17.50 8.69 -5.62
CA ARG A 156 -17.41 8.32 -4.19
C ARG A 156 -18.52 7.37 -3.79
N ALA A 157 -19.77 7.68 -4.17
CA ALA A 157 -20.92 6.85 -3.87
C ALA A 157 -20.79 5.46 -4.51
N ARG A 158 -20.32 5.38 -5.76
CA ARG A 158 -20.14 4.11 -6.47
C ARG A 158 -19.09 3.22 -5.84
N ILE A 159 -17.95 3.80 -5.48
CA ILE A 159 -16.89 3.05 -4.81
C ILE A 159 -17.40 2.54 -3.46
N GLN A 160 -18.11 3.37 -2.69
CA GLN A 160 -18.70 2.95 -1.41
C GLN A 160 -19.74 1.84 -1.59
N GLU A 161 -20.62 1.93 -2.59
CA GLU A 161 -21.66 0.96 -2.88
C GLU A 161 -21.08 -0.38 -3.33
N LYS A 162 -20.14 -0.36 -4.29
CA LYS A 162 -19.59 -1.59 -4.91
C LYS A 162 -18.54 -2.29 -4.04
N THR A 163 -17.79 -1.54 -3.24
CA THR A 163 -16.71 -2.11 -2.40
C THR A 163 -17.07 -2.23 -0.92
N GLY A 164 -18.10 -1.52 -0.45
CA GLY A 164 -18.42 -1.41 0.97
C GLY A 164 -17.37 -0.63 1.78
N LEU A 165 -16.35 -0.04 1.13
CA LEU A 165 -15.24 0.62 1.81
C LEU A 165 -15.55 2.09 2.11
N LYS A 166 -15.22 2.54 3.33
CA LYS A 166 -15.20 3.97 3.66
C LYS A 166 -13.96 4.63 3.06
N ILE A 167 -14.16 5.60 2.19
CA ILE A 167 -13.07 6.41 1.62
C ILE A 167 -12.48 7.29 2.73
N LEU A 168 -11.18 7.14 2.96
CA LEU A 168 -10.43 7.92 3.95
C LEU A 168 -10.14 9.31 3.40
N LYS A 169 -10.70 10.36 4.02
CA LYS A 169 -10.35 11.73 3.67
C LYS A 169 -9.01 12.12 4.28
N MET A 170 -8.05 12.48 3.44
CA MET A 170 -6.80 13.14 3.82
C MET A 170 -6.84 14.61 3.43
N ARG A 171 -6.37 15.45 4.35
CA ARG A 171 -6.13 16.87 4.16
C ARG A 171 -4.67 17.13 3.79
#